data_AF-A0A7J8YQN1-F1
#
_entry.id   AF-A0A7J8YQN1-F1
#
_cell.length_a   1.000
_cell.length_b   1.000
_cell.length_c   1.000
_cell.angle_alpha   90.00
_cell.angle_beta   90.00
_cell.angle_gamma   90.00
#
_symmetry.space_group_name_H-M   'P 1'
#
loop_
_entity.id
_entity.type
_entity.pdbx_description
1 polymer ?
#
loop_
_entity_poly.entity_id
_entity_poly.type
_entity_poly.pdbx_seq_one_letter_code
_entity_poly.pdbx_strand_id
1 'polypeptide(L)'
;MLVDWMRNLEVGIPALLEDGIKLLVYAGEYDLICNWLGNSRWVHAMQWSGRKEFVASPEVPFVVDGLEAGVLKTHGSLGFLKVHDAGHMVPMDQPKAALEMLKRWTKGSLAEGGKAEKLFAEM
;
A
#
# COMPACT_ATOMS: atom_id res chain seq x y z
N MET A 1 -7.24 -25.68 11.19
CA MET A 1 -6.69 -24.31 11.24
C MET A 1 -5.26 -24.24 11.81
N LEU A 2 -4.61 -25.35 12.23
CA LEU A 2 -3.22 -25.31 12.74
C LEU A 2 -2.16 -25.66 11.68
N VAL A 3 -2.55 -26.24 10.55
CA VAL A 3 -1.60 -26.80 9.56
C VAL A 3 -1.16 -25.80 8.48
N ASP A 4 -1.83 -24.67 8.34
CA ASP A 4 -1.57 -23.67 7.30
C ASP A 4 -0.87 -22.40 7.81
N TRP A 5 -0.79 -22.18 9.13
CA TRP A 5 -0.22 -20.96 9.70
C TRP A 5 1.23 -20.68 9.27
N MET A 6 2.05 -21.72 9.15
CA MET A 6 3.46 -21.62 8.75
C MET A 6 3.67 -21.85 7.25
N ARG A 7 2.60 -22.02 6.47
CA ARG A 7 2.72 -22.16 5.02
C ARG A 7 3.02 -20.79 4.43
N ASN A 8 4.12 -20.71 3.67
CA ASN A 8 4.39 -19.50 2.90
C ASN A 8 3.37 -19.38 1.74
N LEU A 9 2.53 -18.34 1.80
CA LEU A 9 1.55 -18.01 0.77
C LEU A 9 2.02 -16.88 -0.17
N GLU A 10 3.10 -16.17 0.18
CA GLU A 10 3.64 -15.08 -0.64
C GLU A 10 4.12 -15.59 -2.00
N VAL A 11 4.58 -16.84 -2.06
CA VAL A 11 5.03 -17.50 -3.30
C VAL A 11 3.97 -17.54 -4.41
N GLY A 12 2.68 -17.39 -4.10
CA GLY A 12 1.61 -17.32 -5.09
C GLY A 12 1.38 -15.92 -5.67
N ILE A 13 1.83 -14.87 -4.97
CA ILE A 13 1.59 -13.48 -5.35
C ILE A 13 2.30 -13.09 -6.67
N PRO A 14 3.56 -13.49 -6.94
CA PRO A 14 4.24 -13.14 -8.19
C PRO A 14 3.44 -13.48 -9.44
N ALA A 15 2.84 -14.68 -9.51
CA ALA A 15 2.05 -15.09 -10.67
C ALA A 15 0.85 -14.14 -10.92
N LEU A 16 0.20 -13.68 -9.84
CA LEU A 16 -0.90 -12.71 -9.94
C LEU A 16 -0.41 -11.37 -10.50
N LEU A 17 0.77 -10.91 -10.08
CA LEU A 17 1.36 -9.66 -10.59
C LEU A 17 1.72 -9.78 -12.08
N GLU A 18 2.27 -10.90 -12.51
CA GLU A 18 2.58 -11.16 -13.94
C GLU A 18 1.31 -11.26 -14.80
N ASP A 19 0.20 -11.74 -14.24
CA ASP A 19 -1.12 -11.75 -14.88
C ASP A 19 -1.79 -10.35 -14.90
N GLY A 20 -1.09 -9.31 -14.41
CA GLY A 20 -1.57 -7.92 -14.41
C GLY A 20 -2.58 -7.62 -13.30
N ILE A 21 -2.76 -8.52 -12.32
CA ILE A 21 -3.62 -8.28 -11.17
C ILE A 21 -2.97 -7.23 -10.28
N LYS A 22 -3.70 -6.15 -10.01
CA LYS A 22 -3.25 -5.07 -9.13
C LYS A 22 -3.28 -5.53 -7.67
N LEU A 23 -2.18 -5.33 -6.94
CA LEU A 23 -2.06 -5.64 -5.53
C LEU A 23 -1.70 -4.39 -4.71
N LEU A 24 -2.42 -4.19 -3.62
CA LEU A 24 -2.10 -3.21 -2.59
C LEU A 24 -1.91 -3.93 -1.25
N VAL A 25 -0.72 -3.79 -0.66
CA VAL A 25 -0.46 -4.16 0.72
C VAL A 25 -0.48 -2.89 1.56
N TYR A 26 -1.26 -2.87 2.64
CA TYR A 26 -1.28 -1.75 3.57
C TYR A 26 -1.17 -2.23 5.01
N ALA A 27 -0.53 -1.42 5.86
CA ALA A 27 -0.34 -1.73 7.27
C ALA A 27 -0.35 -0.46 8.12
N GLY A 28 -0.93 -0.56 9.32
CA GLY A 28 -0.86 0.50 10.31
C GLY A 28 0.53 0.57 10.94
N GLU A 29 1.00 1.79 11.20
CA GLU A 29 2.31 2.06 11.77
C GLU A 29 2.54 1.43 13.16
N TYR A 30 1.49 1.32 13.97
CA TYR A 30 1.56 0.85 15.35
C TYR A 30 1.10 -0.60 15.55
N ASP A 31 0.83 -1.35 14.47
CA ASP A 31 0.52 -2.77 14.60
C ASP A 31 1.78 -3.59 14.95
N LEU A 32 1.67 -4.46 15.95
CA LEU A 32 2.71 -5.42 16.32
C LEU A 32 2.53 -6.76 15.59
N ILE A 33 1.30 -7.29 15.52
CA ILE A 33 1.06 -8.68 15.10
C ILE A 33 1.30 -8.85 13.59
N CYS A 34 0.88 -7.87 12.79
CA CYS A 34 1.12 -7.79 11.34
C CYS A 34 1.86 -6.51 10.98
N ASN A 35 2.97 -6.24 11.68
CA ASN A 35 3.69 -4.98 11.60
C ASN A 35 4.12 -4.56 10.17
N TRP A 36 4.16 -3.24 9.95
CA TRP A 36 4.50 -2.66 8.65
C TRP A 36 5.95 -2.97 8.21
N LEU A 37 6.91 -3.12 9.14
CA LEU A 37 8.30 -3.43 8.80
C LEU A 37 8.43 -4.82 8.16
N GLY A 38 7.79 -5.82 8.77
CA GLY A 38 7.72 -7.19 8.25
C GLY A 38 7.04 -7.23 6.90
N ASN A 39 5.92 -6.50 6.77
CA ASN A 39 5.22 -6.37 5.50
C ASN A 39 6.09 -5.72 4.42
N SER A 40 6.76 -4.60 4.74
CA SER A 40 7.69 -3.94 3.83
C SER A 40 8.79 -4.88 3.38
N ARG A 41 9.43 -5.61 4.30
CA ARG A 41 10.55 -6.52 3.98
C ARG A 41 10.15 -7.62 3.01
N TRP A 42 9.03 -8.31 3.22
CA TRP A 42 8.64 -9.38 2.30
C TRP A 42 8.23 -8.81 0.94
N VAL A 43 7.54 -7.67 0.90
CA VAL A 43 7.16 -7.01 -0.36
C VAL A 43 8.40 -6.61 -1.19
N HIS A 44 9.45 -6.10 -0.54
CA HIS A 44 10.72 -5.74 -1.21
C HIS A 44 11.53 -6.97 -1.66
N ALA A 45 11.41 -8.09 -0.94
CA ALA A 45 12.11 -9.34 -1.24
C ALA A 45 11.41 -10.18 -2.31
N MET A 46 10.09 -10.03 -2.46
CA MET A 46 9.26 -10.79 -3.39
C MET A 46 9.81 -10.72 -4.82
N GLN A 47 10.00 -11.88 -5.45
CA GLN A 47 10.54 -11.97 -6.81
C GLN A 47 9.41 -11.84 -7.83
N TRP A 48 9.47 -10.81 -8.65
CA TRP A 48 8.58 -10.58 -9.79
C TRP A 48 9.28 -9.65 -10.79
N SER A 49 8.75 -9.53 -12.01
CA SER A 49 9.40 -8.83 -13.12
C SER A 49 9.73 -7.35 -12.81
N GLY A 50 8.89 -6.65 -12.07
CA GLY A 50 9.08 -5.24 -11.67
C GLY A 50 9.74 -5.01 -10.32
N ARG A 51 10.37 -6.04 -9.70
CA ARG A 51 10.96 -5.93 -8.36
C ARG A 51 12.03 -4.84 -8.27
N LYS A 52 12.94 -4.77 -9.25
CA LYS A 52 14.08 -3.84 -9.20
C LYS A 52 13.60 -2.39 -9.22
N GLU A 53 12.63 -2.13 -10.06
CA GLU A 53 11.99 -0.84 -10.24
C GLU A 53 11.16 -0.47 -9.02
N PHE A 54 10.41 -1.43 -8.45
CA PHE A 54 9.72 -1.20 -7.18
C PHE A 54 10.70 -0.80 -6.08
N VAL A 55 11.78 -1.56 -5.87
CA VAL A 55 12.80 -1.23 -4.87
C VAL A 55 13.39 0.16 -5.12
N ALA A 56 13.66 0.52 -6.37
CA ALA A 56 14.19 1.82 -6.77
C ALA A 56 13.18 2.98 -6.71
N SER A 57 11.86 2.71 -6.74
CA SER A 57 10.82 3.74 -6.68
C SER A 57 10.95 4.57 -5.40
N PRO A 58 10.69 5.89 -5.43
CA PRO A 58 10.67 6.69 -4.23
C PRO A 58 9.47 6.31 -3.35
N GLU A 59 9.64 6.50 -2.05
CA GLU A 59 8.52 6.63 -1.13
C GLU A 59 7.95 8.05 -1.28
N VAL A 60 6.62 8.16 -1.39
CA VAL A 60 5.91 9.43 -1.55
C VAL A 60 4.87 9.61 -0.45
N PRO A 61 4.65 10.83 0.04
CA PRO A 61 3.59 11.11 1.02
C PRO A 61 2.21 10.72 0.48
N PHE A 62 1.44 9.98 1.27
CA PHE A 62 0.02 9.73 1.02
C PHE A 62 -0.80 10.80 1.72
N VAL A 63 -1.24 11.81 0.96
CA VAL A 63 -1.92 12.99 1.51
C VAL A 63 -3.45 12.85 1.42
N VAL A 64 -4.13 13.18 2.51
CA VAL A 64 -5.60 13.22 2.65
C VAL A 64 -5.96 14.51 3.38
N ASP A 65 -6.87 15.30 2.82
CA ASP A 65 -7.29 16.61 3.36
C ASP A 65 -6.08 17.54 3.68
N GLY A 66 -5.05 17.53 2.83
CA GLY A 66 -3.83 18.33 3.01
C GLY A 66 -2.86 17.83 4.10
N LEU A 67 -3.15 16.71 4.77
CA LEU A 67 -2.28 16.11 5.79
C LEU A 67 -1.66 14.81 5.29
N GLU A 68 -0.40 14.56 5.63
CA GLU A 68 0.24 13.28 5.37
C GLU A 68 -0.36 12.20 6.27
N ALA A 69 -1.13 11.29 5.67
CA ALA A 69 -1.81 10.19 6.34
C ALA A 69 -1.03 8.86 6.23
N GLY A 70 0.11 8.86 5.54
CA GLY A 70 0.93 7.68 5.35
C GLY A 70 2.05 7.86 4.33
N VAL A 71 2.77 6.77 4.08
CA VAL A 71 3.86 6.71 3.10
C VAL A 71 3.55 5.63 2.08
N LEU A 72 3.47 6.02 0.81
CA LEU A 72 3.13 5.18 -0.32
C LEU A 72 4.36 4.88 -1.16
N LYS A 73 4.51 3.62 -1.58
CA LYS A 73 5.49 3.20 -2.57
C LYS A 73 4.78 2.38 -3.64
N THR A 74 5.01 2.70 -4.91
CA THR A 74 4.34 2.01 -6.03
C THR A 74 5.29 1.75 -7.17
N HIS A 75 5.05 0.66 -7.89
CA HIS A 75 5.58 0.41 -9.21
C HIS A 75 4.69 -0.61 -9.93
N GLY A 76 4.33 -0.33 -11.19
CA GLY A 76 3.47 -1.22 -11.98
C GLY A 76 2.16 -1.56 -11.26
N SER A 77 1.91 -2.86 -11.08
CA SER A 77 0.72 -3.41 -10.41
C SER A 77 0.84 -3.48 -8.88
N LEU A 78 1.99 -3.17 -8.29
CA LEU A 78 2.25 -3.33 -6.86
C LEU A 78 2.30 -1.99 -6.13
N GLY A 79 1.51 -1.88 -5.05
CA GLY A 79 1.56 -0.79 -4.08
C GLY A 79 1.78 -1.27 -2.65
N PHE A 80 2.54 -0.48 -1.88
CA PHE A 80 2.70 -0.64 -0.44
C PHE A 80 2.38 0.69 0.26
N LEU A 81 1.48 0.66 1.25
CA LEU A 81 1.09 1.83 2.02
C LEU A 81 1.29 1.59 3.53
N LYS A 82 2.19 2.34 4.15
CA LYS A 82 2.22 2.49 5.60
C LYS A 82 1.25 3.61 5.98
N VAL A 83 0.27 3.33 6.84
CA VAL A 83 -0.68 4.34 7.33
C VAL A 83 -0.22 4.83 8.70
N HIS A 84 0.00 6.14 8.80
CA HIS A 84 0.45 6.79 10.04
C HIS A 84 -0.63 6.73 11.10
N ASP A 85 -0.23 6.71 12.37
CA ASP A 85 -1.16 6.78 13.51
C ASP A 85 -2.30 5.74 13.49
N ALA A 86 -2.03 4.54 12.94
CA ALA A 86 -2.96 3.43 12.87
C ALA A 86 -2.35 2.13 13.43
N GLY A 87 -3.16 1.34 14.14
CA GLY A 87 -2.81 0.01 14.61
C GLY A 87 -3.26 -1.09 13.64
N HIS A 88 -3.60 -2.25 14.20
CA HIS A 88 -4.00 -3.44 13.41
C HIS A 88 -5.24 -3.18 12.54
N MET A 89 -6.21 -2.44 13.09
CA MET A 89 -7.46 -2.12 12.42
C MET A 89 -7.41 -0.72 11.82
N VAL A 90 -6.66 -0.55 10.72
CA VAL A 90 -6.47 0.75 10.06
C VAL A 90 -7.75 1.59 9.89
N PRO A 91 -8.90 1.04 9.44
CA PRO A 91 -10.13 1.82 9.30
C PRO A 91 -10.77 2.26 10.63
N MET A 92 -10.42 1.60 11.74
CA MET A 92 -10.88 1.99 13.08
C MET A 92 -10.10 3.22 13.58
N ASP A 93 -8.78 3.21 13.42
CA ASP A 93 -7.90 4.26 13.93
C ASP A 93 -7.83 5.48 12.98
N GLN A 94 -7.77 5.22 11.67
CA GLN A 94 -7.67 6.24 10.62
C GLN A 94 -8.76 6.08 9.54
N PRO A 95 -10.05 6.26 9.90
CA PRO A 95 -11.18 6.00 9.00
C PRO A 95 -11.16 6.84 7.72
N LYS A 96 -10.73 8.12 7.81
CA LYS A 96 -10.63 9.01 6.64
C LYS A 96 -9.56 8.52 5.66
N ALA A 97 -8.36 8.22 6.17
CA ALA A 97 -7.26 7.72 5.36
C ALA A 97 -7.61 6.38 4.70
N ALA A 98 -8.24 5.46 5.45
CA ALA A 98 -8.68 4.17 4.95
C ALA A 98 -9.72 4.29 3.81
N LEU A 99 -10.70 5.18 3.98
CA LEU A 99 -11.71 5.41 2.95
C LEU A 99 -11.10 6.01 1.68
N GLU A 100 -10.19 6.98 1.83
CA GLU A 100 -9.54 7.61 0.68
C GLU A 100 -8.59 6.64 -0.03
N MET A 101 -7.84 5.82 0.72
CA MET A 101 -7.03 4.72 0.17
C MET A 101 -7.89 3.80 -0.71
N LEU A 102 -9.02 3.31 -0.20
CA LEU A 102 -9.92 2.42 -0.94
C LEU A 102 -10.51 3.09 -2.19
N LYS A 103 -10.95 4.35 -2.09
CA LYS A 103 -11.48 5.11 -3.22
C LYS A 103 -10.45 5.28 -4.33
N ARG A 104 -9.22 5.70 -3.98
CA ARG A 104 -8.16 5.90 -4.96
C ARG A 104 -7.68 4.57 -5.56
N TRP A 105 -7.56 3.53 -4.74
CA TRP A 105 -7.17 2.20 -5.20
C TRP A 105 -8.15 1.62 -6.23
N THR A 106 -9.44 1.61 -5.91
CA THR A 106 -10.48 1.04 -6.78
C THR A 106 -10.67 1.81 -8.08
N LYS A 107 -10.34 3.10 -8.09
CA LYS A 107 -10.33 3.95 -9.30
C LYS A 107 -9.02 3.91 -10.07
N GLY A 108 -7.97 3.27 -9.55
CA GLY A 108 -6.65 3.24 -10.16
C GLY A 108 -5.84 4.54 -10.02
N SER A 109 -6.21 5.43 -9.10
CA SER A 109 -5.60 6.76 -8.90
C SER A 109 -4.80 6.85 -7.59
N LEU A 110 -4.29 5.72 -7.07
CA LEU A 110 -3.62 5.65 -5.76
C LEU A 110 -2.45 6.62 -5.63
N ALA A 111 -1.65 6.76 -6.69
CA ALA A 111 -0.50 7.67 -6.74
C ALA A 111 -0.86 9.13 -7.13
N GLU A 112 -2.11 9.41 -7.47
CA GLU A 112 -2.52 10.70 -8.09
C GLU A 112 -3.06 11.73 -7.11
N GLY A 113 -3.03 11.44 -5.80
CA GLY A 113 -3.64 12.27 -4.74
C GLY A 113 -3.25 13.75 -4.76
N GLY A 114 -2.08 14.11 -5.30
CA GLY A 114 -1.63 15.50 -5.42
C GLY A 114 -2.04 16.26 -6.70
N LYS A 115 -2.68 15.60 -7.68
CA LYS A 115 -3.11 16.26 -8.94
C LYS A 115 -4.56 16.76 -8.89
N ALA A 116 -5.44 16.06 -8.18
CA ALA A 116 -6.87 16.40 -8.14
C ALA A 116 -7.14 17.75 -7.42
N GLU A 117 -6.38 18.08 -6.37
CA GLU A 117 -6.54 19.37 -5.67
C GLU A 117 -6.06 20.58 -6.49
N LYS A 118 -5.08 20.42 -7.38
CA LYS A 118 -4.63 21.51 -8.27
C LYS A 118 -5.70 21.94 -9.27
N LEU A 119 -6.51 21.00 -9.76
CA LEU A 119 -7.60 21.30 -10.70
C LEU A 119 -8.72 22.15 -10.09
N PHE A 120 -8.96 22.04 -8.78
CA PHE A 120 -9.98 22.85 -8.09
C PHE A 120 -9.45 24.20 -7.59
N ALA A 121 -8.13 24.36 -7.45
CA ALA A 121 -7.50 25.62 -7.09
C ALA A 121 -7.27 26.56 -8.29
N GLU A 122 -7.42 26.06 -9.52
CA GLU A 122 -7.25 26.78 -10.79
C GLU A 122 -8.57 27.12 -11.50
N MET A 123 -9.72 26.86 -10.86
CA MET A 123 -11.07 27.28 -11.30
C MET A 123 -11.61 28.39 -10.41
#